data_AF-A0AAJ6AHG6-F1
#
_entry.id   AF-A0AAJ6AHG6-F1
#
_cell.length_a   1.000
_cell.length_b   1.000
_cell.length_c   1.000
_cell.angle_alpha   90.00
_cell.angle_beta   90.00
_cell.angle_gamma   90.00
#
_symmetry.space_group_name_H-M   'P 1'
#
loop_
_entity.id
_entity.type
_entity.pdbx_description
1 polymer ?
#
loop_
_entity_poly.entity_id
_entity_poly.type
_entity_poly.pdbx_seq_one_letter_code
_entity_poly.pdbx_strand_id
1 'polypeptide(L)'
;MAVDLTQYTQKQLADLRQAITNETTRRDIIDSAMTRVSGLIDQYQEYAGTQHTDSDEWVQPVTVLEAYPQDAVVTHDGHTWKSTVPANISVPGTNDSWEKHE
;
A
#
# COMPACT_ATOMS: atom_id res chain seq x y z
N MET A 1 15.30 -14.66 24.55
CA MET A 1 15.02 -15.69 25.57
C MET A 1 14.17 -16.78 24.93
N ALA A 2 14.50 -18.05 25.15
CA ALA A 2 13.65 -19.16 24.73
C ALA A 2 12.53 -19.37 25.77
N VAL A 3 11.32 -19.68 25.31
CA VAL A 3 10.21 -20.09 26.18
C VAL A 3 10.42 -21.57 26.56
N ASP A 4 10.43 -21.89 27.85
CA ASP A 4 10.46 -23.29 28.31
C ASP A 4 9.05 -23.90 28.21
N LEU A 5 8.81 -24.67 27.14
CA LEU A 5 7.51 -25.27 26.86
C LEU A 5 7.18 -26.46 27.79
N THR A 6 8.15 -26.98 28.55
CA THR A 6 7.93 -28.14 29.45
C THR A 6 7.05 -27.81 30.66
N GLN A 7 6.90 -26.51 30.97
CA GLN A 7 6.07 -26.02 32.08
C GLN A 7 4.58 -25.91 31.73
N TYR A 8 4.18 -26.19 30.48
CA TYR A 8 2.81 -26.00 30.01
C TYR A 8 2.07 -27.33 29.83
N THR A 9 0.79 -27.34 30.20
CA THR A 9 -0.11 -28.45 29.87
C THR A 9 -0.40 -28.52 28.38
N GLN A 10 -0.86 -29.67 27.89
CA GLN A 10 -1.25 -29.84 26.48
C GLN A 10 -2.34 -28.84 26.04
N LYS A 11 -3.28 -28.51 26.93
CA LYS A 11 -4.31 -27.49 26.65
C LYS A 11 -3.68 -26.10 26.49
N GLN A 12 -2.79 -25.71 27.41
CA GLN A 12 -2.11 -24.41 27.32
C GLN A 12 -1.23 -24.32 26.07
N LEU A 13 -0.55 -25.40 25.69
CA LEU A 13 0.21 -25.46 24.45
C LEU A 13 -0.68 -25.32 23.20
N ALA A 14 -1.87 -25.93 23.21
CA ALA A 14 -2.84 -25.78 22.13
C ALA A 14 -3.37 -24.34 22.03
N ASP A 15 -3.72 -23.73 23.16
CA ASP A 15 -4.20 -22.35 23.24
C ASP A 15 -3.09 -21.35 22.81
N LEU A 16 -1.84 -21.58 23.25
CA LEU A 16 -0.67 -20.77 22.85
C LEU A 16 -0.41 -20.85 21.35
N ARG A 17 -0.47 -22.05 20.76
CA ARG A 17 -0.32 -22.23 19.31
C ARG A 17 -1.38 -21.42 18.55
N GLN A 18 -2.64 -21.44 18.99
CA GLN A 18 -3.69 -20.67 18.35
C GLN A 18 -3.44 -19.16 18.46
N ALA A 19 -3.02 -18.67 19.63
CA ALA A 19 -2.71 -17.26 19.83
C ALA A 19 -1.55 -16.79 18.93
N ILE A 20 -0.50 -17.61 18.82
CA ILE A 20 0.64 -17.32 17.91
C ILE A 20 0.16 -17.24 16.47
N THR A 21 -0.62 -18.23 15.99
CA THR A 21 -1.15 -18.21 14.62
C THR A 21 -1.98 -16.97 14.33
N ASN A 22 -2.85 -16.57 15.27
CA ASN A 22 -3.68 -15.38 15.12
C ASN A 22 -2.82 -14.11 15.03
N GLU A 23 -1.79 -14.00 15.88
CA GLU A 23 -0.92 -12.83 15.90
C GLU A 23 -0.02 -12.76 14.66
N THR A 24 0.53 -13.89 14.20
CA THR A 24 1.28 -13.94 12.93
C THR A 24 0.39 -13.54 11.77
N THR A 25 -0.80 -14.12 11.66
CA THR A 25 -1.76 -13.75 10.60
C THR A 25 -2.10 -12.26 10.61
N ARG A 26 -2.33 -11.68 11.80
CA ARG A 26 -2.62 -10.25 11.94
C ARG A 26 -1.47 -9.38 11.43
N ARG A 27 -0.23 -9.74 11.78
CA ARG A 27 0.98 -9.03 11.31
C ARG A 27 1.12 -9.14 9.80
N ASP A 28 0.96 -10.33 9.24
CA ASP A 28 1.03 -10.55 7.80
C ASP A 28 -0.04 -9.74 7.04
N ILE A 29 -1.26 -9.63 7.59
CA ILE A 29 -2.31 -8.79 7.03
C ILE A 29 -1.93 -7.31 7.05
N ILE A 30 -1.38 -6.81 8.15
CA ILE A 30 -0.96 -5.41 8.28
C ILE A 30 0.19 -5.11 7.32
N ASP A 31 1.21 -5.97 7.28
CA ASP A 31 2.38 -5.80 6.44
C ASP A 31 2.02 -5.85 4.95
N SER A 32 1.00 -6.64 4.58
CA SER A 32 0.52 -6.75 3.19
C SER A 32 -0.65 -5.83 2.83
N ALA A 33 -1.19 -5.04 3.76
CA ALA A 33 -2.42 -4.27 3.55
C ALA A 33 -2.28 -3.28 2.38
N MET A 34 -1.21 -2.47 2.37
CA MET A 34 -1.01 -1.47 1.31
C MET A 34 -0.73 -2.11 -0.04
N THR A 35 0.03 -3.21 -0.09
CA THR A 35 0.26 -3.97 -1.33
C THR A 35 -1.05 -4.48 -1.91
N ARG A 36 -1.97 -4.99 -1.07
CA ARG A 36 -3.29 -5.46 -1.52
C ARG A 36 -4.17 -4.32 -2.04
N VAL A 37 -4.12 -3.16 -1.38
CA VAL A 37 -4.85 -1.96 -1.83
C VAL A 37 -4.32 -1.48 -3.18
N SER A 38 -3.00 -1.35 -3.35
CA SER A 38 -2.38 -0.97 -4.63
C SER A 38 -2.75 -1.94 -5.74
N GLY A 39 -2.66 -3.26 -5.50
CA GLY A 39 -3.05 -4.24 -6.51
C GLY A 39 -4.54 -4.18 -6.91
N LEU A 40 -5.43 -3.80 -5.98
CA LEU A 40 -6.84 -3.59 -6.29
C LEU A 40 -7.06 -2.33 -7.16
N ILE A 41 -6.32 -1.26 -6.88
CA ILE A 41 -6.35 -0.02 -7.67
C ILE A 41 -5.87 -0.29 -9.10
N ASP A 42 -4.72 -0.96 -9.25
CA ASP A 42 -4.15 -1.28 -10.56
C ASP A 42 -5.14 -2.10 -11.41
N GLN A 43 -5.75 -3.14 -10.81
CA GLN A 43 -6.76 -3.97 -11.49
C GLN A 43 -8.00 -3.17 -11.89
N TYR A 44 -8.49 -2.29 -11.02
CA TYR A 44 -9.64 -1.46 -11.33
C TYR A 44 -9.33 -0.54 -12.52
N GLN A 45 -8.18 0.13 -12.51
CA GLN A 45 -7.79 1.06 -13.58
C GLN A 45 -7.58 0.34 -14.91
N GLU A 46 -7.02 -0.87 -14.89
CA GLU A 46 -6.91 -1.72 -16.08
C GLU A 46 -8.29 -2.05 -16.66
N TYR A 47 -9.23 -2.52 -15.83
CA TYR A 47 -10.58 -2.86 -16.29
C TYR A 47 -11.41 -1.65 -16.72
N ALA A 48 -11.20 -0.49 -16.09
CA ALA A 48 -11.87 0.75 -16.44
C ALA A 48 -11.24 1.46 -17.65
N GLY A 49 -10.02 1.08 -18.04
CA GLY A 49 -9.25 1.77 -19.07
C GLY A 49 -8.78 3.17 -18.65
N THR A 50 -8.54 3.36 -17.34
CA THR A 50 -8.17 4.66 -16.73
C THR A 50 -6.74 4.65 -16.19
N GLN A 51 -5.89 3.73 -16.67
CA GLN A 51 -4.48 3.73 -16.28
C GLN A 51 -3.81 5.00 -16.79
N HIS A 52 -2.99 5.59 -15.92
CA HIS A 52 -2.19 6.77 -16.25
C HIS A 52 -1.03 6.36 -17.17
N THR A 53 -0.69 7.21 -18.12
CA THR A 53 0.57 7.09 -18.87
C THR A 53 1.62 7.96 -18.20
N ASP A 54 2.87 7.51 -18.22
CA ASP A 54 3.98 8.33 -17.71
C ASP A 54 4.00 9.70 -18.41
N SER A 55 4.17 10.75 -17.61
CA SER A 55 4.19 12.16 -18.04
C SER A 55 2.84 12.74 -18.49
N ASP A 56 1.72 12.05 -18.26
CA ASP A 56 0.40 12.66 -18.39
C ASP A 56 0.23 13.79 -17.34
N GLU A 57 -0.56 14.82 -17.67
CA GLU A 57 -0.91 15.87 -16.71
C GLU A 57 -1.71 15.25 -15.55
N TRP A 58 -1.31 15.60 -14.33
CA TRP A 58 -1.96 15.15 -13.12
C TRP A 58 -3.42 15.61 -13.10
N VAL A 59 -4.31 14.67 -12.79
CA VAL A 59 -5.75 14.91 -12.62
C VAL A 59 -6.13 14.50 -11.21
N GLN A 60 -6.82 15.38 -10.48
CA GLN A 60 -7.30 15.10 -9.13
C GLN A 60 -8.15 13.82 -9.10
N PRO A 61 -7.72 12.77 -8.38
CA PRO A 61 -8.56 11.60 -8.17
C PRO A 61 -9.81 11.97 -7.37
N VAL A 62 -10.97 11.49 -7.79
CA VAL A 62 -12.26 11.62 -7.08
C VAL A 62 -12.40 10.51 -6.04
N THR A 63 -11.83 9.34 -6.33
CA THR A 63 -11.82 8.20 -5.41
C THR A 63 -10.43 7.58 -5.29
N VAL A 64 -10.20 6.78 -4.25
CA VAL A 64 -8.94 6.04 -4.08
C VAL A 64 -8.65 5.06 -5.22
N LEU A 65 -9.67 4.62 -5.97
CA LEU A 65 -9.52 3.72 -7.11
C LEU A 65 -8.87 4.40 -8.33
N GLU A 66 -8.86 5.73 -8.36
CA GLU A 66 -8.22 6.56 -9.39
C GLU A 66 -6.85 7.07 -8.93
N ALA A 67 -6.39 6.66 -7.74
CA ALA A 67 -5.15 7.14 -7.18
C ALA A 67 -3.94 6.72 -8.03
N TYR A 68 -2.89 7.52 -7.97
CA TYR A 68 -1.64 7.23 -8.66
C TYR A 68 -0.85 6.17 -7.88
N PRO A 69 -0.26 5.17 -8.55
CA PRO A 69 0.60 4.20 -7.89
C PRO A 69 1.91 4.86 -7.42
N GLN A 70 2.65 4.16 -6.55
CA GLN A 70 4.03 4.56 -6.24
C GLN A 70 4.84 4.53 -7.55
N ASP A 71 5.81 5.44 -7.66
CA ASP A 71 6.68 5.60 -8.82
C ASP A 71 5.98 6.11 -10.09
N ALA A 72 4.66 6.37 -10.06
CA ALA A 72 3.95 7.04 -11.15
C ALA A 72 4.56 8.41 -11.44
N VAL A 73 4.72 8.73 -12.72
CA VAL A 73 5.29 10.00 -13.18
C VAL A 73 4.21 10.83 -13.87
N VAL A 74 3.99 12.06 -13.42
CA VAL A 74 2.98 12.98 -13.94
C VAL A 74 3.57 14.37 -14.15
N THR A 75 2.94 15.20 -14.99
CA THR A 75 3.21 16.63 -15.02
C THR A 75 2.20 17.39 -14.15
N HIS A 76 2.67 18.42 -13.44
CA HIS A 76 1.79 19.35 -12.74
C HIS A 76 2.49 20.68 -12.54
N ASP A 77 1.80 21.76 -12.89
CA ASP A 77 2.26 23.15 -12.73
C ASP A 77 3.65 23.39 -13.37
N GLY A 78 3.83 22.86 -14.59
CA GLY A 78 5.04 23.00 -15.39
C GLY A 78 6.24 22.16 -14.93
N HIS A 79 6.06 21.24 -13.98
CA HIS A 79 7.10 20.34 -13.49
C HIS A 79 6.68 18.89 -13.63
N THR A 80 7.66 17.99 -13.72
CA THR A 80 7.43 16.55 -13.64
C THR A 80 7.59 16.09 -12.19
N TRP A 81 6.71 15.20 -11.76
CA TRP A 81 6.64 14.69 -10.39
C TRP A 81 6.57 13.17 -10.41
N LYS A 82 7.24 12.55 -9.44
CA LYS A 82 7.18 11.12 -9.19
C LYS A 82 6.51 10.85 -7.85
N SER A 83 5.51 9.98 -7.84
CA SER A 83 4.81 9.61 -6.60
C SER A 83 5.74 8.80 -5.68
N THR A 84 5.84 9.18 -4.42
CA THR A 84 6.69 8.50 -3.42
C THR A 84 5.91 7.53 -2.54
N VAL A 85 4.58 7.50 -2.68
CA VAL A 85 3.68 6.65 -1.87
C VAL A 85 2.71 5.89 -2.76
N PRO A 86 2.27 4.68 -2.33
CA PRO A 86 1.18 3.98 -2.99
C PRO A 86 -0.16 4.69 -2.80
N ALA A 87 -1.07 4.53 -3.76
CA ALA A 87 -2.44 5.06 -3.70
C ALA A 87 -2.47 6.59 -3.44
N ASN A 88 -1.65 7.34 -4.16
CA ASN A 88 -1.49 8.77 -3.98
C ASN A 88 -2.63 9.56 -4.63
N ILE A 89 -3.34 10.36 -3.84
CA ILE A 89 -4.43 11.24 -4.28
C ILE A 89 -4.13 12.72 -4.08
N SER A 90 -2.98 13.04 -3.47
CA SER A 90 -2.66 14.42 -3.13
C SER A 90 -2.13 15.16 -4.35
N VAL A 91 -2.25 16.49 -4.32
CA VAL A 91 -1.78 17.36 -5.40
C VAL A 91 -0.24 17.41 -5.37
N PRO A 92 0.45 17.21 -6.50
CA PRO A 92 1.90 17.34 -6.57
C PRO A 92 2.41 18.68 -6.05
N GLY A 93 3.49 18.65 -5.27
CA GLY A 93 4.09 19.84 -4.66
C GLY A 93 3.38 20.39 -3.41
N THR A 94 2.29 19.76 -2.94
CA THR A 94 1.63 20.19 -1.69
C THR A 94 2.17 19.53 -0.43
N ASN A 95 2.84 18.39 -0.56
CA ASN A 95 3.45 17.63 0.53
C ASN A 95 4.55 16.68 -0.01
N ASP A 96 5.12 15.87 0.87
CA ASP A 96 6.23 14.96 0.55
C ASP A 96 5.83 13.65 -0.16
N SER A 97 4.55 13.50 -0.56
CA SER A 97 4.09 12.32 -1.30
C SER A 97 4.45 12.36 -2.80
N TRP A 98 5.02 13.47 -3.25
CA TRP A 98 5.55 13.65 -4.60
C TRP A 98 6.97 14.22 -4.51
N GLU A 99 7.89 13.66 -5.28
CA GLU A 99 9.23 14.24 -5.48
C GLU A 99 9.34 14.83 -6.88
N LYS A 100 10.08 15.94 -7.03
CA LYS A 100 10.36 16.48 -8.36
C LYS A 100 11.18 15.46 -9.16
N HIS A 101 10.75 15.20 -10.37
CA HIS A 101 11.38 14.30 -11.33
C HIS A 101 11.93 15.16 -12.48
N GLU A 102 13.20 14.96 -12.86
CA GLU A 102 13.84 15.72 -13.95
C GLU A 102 13.60 15.09 -15.31
#